data_AF-A0A9X4EY06-F1
#
_entry.id   AF-A0A9X4EY06-F1
#
_cell.length_a   1.000
_cell.length_b   1.000
_cell.length_c   1.000
_cell.angle_alpha   90.00
_cell.angle_beta   90.00
_cell.angle_gamma   90.00
#
_symmetry.space_group_name_H-M   'P 1'
#
loop_
_entity.id
_entity.type
_entity.pdbx_description
1 polymer ?
#
loop_
_entity_poly.entity_id
_entity_poly.type
_entity_poly.pdbx_seq_one_letter_code
_entity_poly.pdbx_strand_id
1 'polypeptide(L)'
;PNNYSYLTKHLEIHILGGVRVNKLESLRVTVSVQKLKTQSIVRHSIDLYNDNQVEKFVRKLAERLTIGTSVVRKTLQELTHELENYRFLLLDKQEQENKPFYKELSASEEKEA
;
A
#
# COMPACT_ATOMS: atom_id res chain seq x y z
N PRO A 1 10.01 5.20 -6.70
CA PRO A 1 9.87 3.80 -6.22
C PRO A 1 9.06 3.77 -4.92
N ASN A 2 7.99 2.97 -4.85
CA ASN A 2 6.99 2.91 -3.76
C ASN A 2 5.83 3.92 -3.82
N ASN A 3 5.43 4.35 -5.02
CA ASN A 3 4.20 5.09 -5.24
C ASN A 3 3.16 4.14 -5.84
N TYR A 4 2.15 3.75 -5.05
CA TYR A 4 1.00 2.98 -5.53
C TYR A 4 -0.12 3.96 -5.84
N SER A 5 -0.66 3.91 -7.05
CA SER A 5 -1.83 4.69 -7.44
C SER A 5 -3.06 3.80 -7.53
N TYR A 6 -4.10 4.13 -6.77
CA TYR A 6 -5.42 3.53 -6.87
C TYR A 6 -6.38 4.55 -7.45
N LEU A 7 -6.88 4.27 -8.65
CA LEU A 7 -7.77 5.14 -9.38
C LEU A 7 -9.20 4.60 -9.35
N THR A 8 -10.11 5.42 -8.86
CA THR A 8 -11.55 5.15 -8.91
C THR A 8 -12.24 6.14 -9.84
N LYS A 9 -13.55 5.99 -10.02
CA LYS A 9 -14.37 6.92 -10.82
C LYS A 9 -14.37 8.37 -10.30
N HIS A 10 -14.04 8.58 -9.02
CA HIS A 10 -14.16 9.88 -8.36
C HIS A 10 -12.87 10.35 -7.68
N LEU A 11 -12.05 9.41 -7.24
CA LEU A 11 -10.85 9.64 -6.42
C LEU A 11 -9.64 8.97 -7.04
N GLU A 12 -8.52 9.66 -6.96
CA GLU A 12 -7.20 9.11 -7.22
C GLU A 12 -6.42 9.14 -5.91
N ILE A 13 -5.90 7.98 -5.51
CA ILE A 13 -5.23 7.77 -4.23
C ILE A 13 -3.81 7.33 -4.50
N HIS A 14 -2.85 8.02 -3.91
CA HIS A 14 -1.43 7.67 -3.99
C HIS A 14 -0.91 7.26 -2.62
N ILE A 15 -0.28 6.09 -2.52
CA ILE A 15 0.43 5.66 -1.32
C ILE A 15 1.85 6.19 -1.37
N LEU A 16 2.26 6.93 -0.34
CA LEU A 16 3.57 7.54 -0.21
C LEU A 16 4.42 6.75 0.80
N GLY A 17 5.62 6.34 0.38
CA GLY A 17 6.59 5.70 1.29
C GLY A 17 6.35 4.22 1.56
N GLY A 18 5.45 3.57 0.80
CA GLY A 18 5.22 2.12 0.85
C GLY A 18 4.43 1.62 2.06
N VAL A 19 4.34 0.29 2.17
CA VAL A 19 3.62 -0.42 3.24
C VAL A 19 4.62 -1.16 4.11
N ARG A 20 4.50 -1.03 5.44
CA ARG A 20 5.34 -1.79 6.38
C ARG A 20 4.88 -3.24 6.43
N VAL A 21 5.74 -4.20 6.13
CA VAL A 21 5.40 -5.65 6.16
C VAL A 21 5.69 -6.32 7.51
N ASN A 22 6.62 -5.80 8.30
CA ASN A 22 7.08 -6.43 9.55
C ASN A 22 6.02 -6.48 10.67
N LYS A 23 4.95 -5.69 10.56
CA LYS A 23 3.96 -5.52 11.62
C LYS A 23 2.56 -5.83 11.09
N LEU A 24 2.16 -7.10 11.23
CA LEU A 24 0.87 -7.61 10.74
C LEU A 24 -0.32 -6.99 11.45
N GLU A 25 -0.18 -6.57 12.72
CA GLU A 25 -1.28 -6.02 13.53
C GLU A 25 -1.71 -4.58 13.14
N SER A 26 -0.96 -3.88 12.28
CA SER A 26 -1.26 -2.50 11.89
C SER A 26 -1.04 -2.29 10.41
N LEU A 27 -1.90 -1.55 9.71
CA LEU A 27 -1.73 -1.19 8.29
C LEU A 27 -1.56 0.32 8.18
N ARG A 28 -0.42 0.82 8.66
CA ARG A 28 -0.09 2.24 8.60
C ARG A 28 0.47 2.61 7.23
N VAL A 29 -0.22 3.53 6.57
CA VAL A 29 0.16 4.07 5.27
C VAL A 29 0.02 5.60 5.25
N THR A 30 0.83 6.25 4.42
CA THR A 30 0.63 7.67 4.10
C THR A 30 -0.06 7.74 2.76
N VAL A 31 -1.27 8.28 2.74
CA VAL A 31 -2.09 8.39 1.53
C VAL A 31 -2.20 9.84 1.08
N SER A 32 -2.18 10.05 -0.22
CA SER A 32 -2.46 11.32 -0.89
C SER A 32 -3.69 11.11 -1.77
N VAL A 33 -4.83 11.60 -1.30
CA VAL A 33 -6.11 11.45 -1.97
C VAL A 33 -6.43 12.75 -2.70
N GLN A 34 -6.76 12.64 -3.98
CA GLN A 34 -7.20 13.76 -4.79
C GLN A 34 -8.50 13.42 -5.52
N LYS A 35 -9.36 14.41 -5.69
CA LYS A 35 -10.57 14.25 -6.50
C LYS A 35 -10.24 14.53 -7.96
N LEU A 36 -10.72 13.65 -8.83
CA LEU A 36 -10.55 13.80 -10.26
C LEU A 36 -11.11 15.15 -10.73
N LYS A 37 -10.29 15.87 -11.51
CA LYS A 37 -10.59 17.21 -12.07
C LYS A 37 -10.54 18.38 -11.08
N THR A 38 -10.07 18.18 -9.85
CA THR A 38 -9.85 19.27 -8.88
C THR A 38 -8.41 19.29 -8.39
N GLN A 39 -7.90 20.46 -8.00
CA GLN A 39 -6.58 20.60 -7.37
C GLN A 39 -6.58 20.30 -5.86
N SER A 40 -7.72 19.86 -5.31
CA SER A 40 -7.84 19.53 -3.89
C SER A 40 -7.17 18.21 -3.58
N ILE A 41 -6.02 18.28 -2.91
CA ILE A 41 -5.24 17.13 -2.46
C ILE A 41 -5.27 17.07 -0.94
N VAL A 42 -5.61 15.91 -0.40
CA VAL A 42 -5.57 15.62 1.03
C VAL A 42 -4.50 14.57 1.30
N ARG A 43 -3.45 14.95 2.02
CA ARG A 43 -2.40 14.04 2.48
C ARG A 43 -2.61 13.69 3.94
N HIS A 44 -2.59 12.40 4.27
CA HIS A 44 -2.74 11.96 5.64
C HIS A 44 -2.04 10.62 5.89
N SER A 45 -1.46 10.46 7.08
CA SER A 45 -0.98 9.17 7.56
C SER A 45 -2.07 8.55 8.42
N ILE A 46 -2.50 7.33 8.06
CA ILE A 46 -3.58 6.61 8.73
C ILE A 46 -3.17 5.16 8.97
N ASP A 47 -3.70 4.59 10.04
CA ASP A 47 -3.75 3.15 10.21
C ASP A 47 -5.10 2.62 9.70
N LEU A 48 -5.07 1.91 8.58
CA LEU A 48 -6.27 1.41 7.91
C LEU A 48 -7.01 0.30 8.70
N TYR A 49 -6.36 -0.28 9.71
CA TYR A 49 -7.01 -1.24 10.63
C TYR A 49 -7.68 -0.57 11.82
N ASN A 50 -7.45 0.74 12.02
CA ASN A 50 -8.03 1.47 13.13
C ASN A 50 -9.32 2.18 12.68
N ASP A 51 -10.47 1.58 13.01
CA ASP A 51 -11.79 2.10 12.63
C ASP A 51 -12.01 3.56 13.03
N ASN A 52 -11.58 3.95 14.24
CA ASN A 52 -11.69 5.34 14.70
C ASN A 52 -10.90 6.34 13.83
N GLN A 53 -9.70 5.94 13.36
CA GLN A 53 -8.92 6.78 12.45
C GLN A 53 -9.53 6.81 11.05
N VAL A 54 -9.99 5.66 10.57
CA VAL A 54 -10.65 5.53 9.26
C VAL A 54 -11.90 6.40 9.21
N GLU A 55 -12.76 6.36 10.24
CA GLU A 55 -13.98 7.16 10.32
C GLU A 55 -13.70 8.67 10.29
N LYS A 56 -12.72 9.13 11.08
CA LYS A 56 -12.30 10.54 11.07
C LYS A 56 -11.76 10.95 9.71
N PHE A 57 -11.02 10.06 9.05
CA PHE A 57 -10.47 10.31 7.73
C PHE A 57 -11.56 10.36 6.65
N VAL A 58 -12.55 9.46 6.70
CA VAL A 58 -13.73 9.47 5.81
C VAL A 58 -14.45 10.81 5.88
N ARG A 59 -14.73 11.32 7.08
CA ARG A 59 -15.39 12.63 7.27
C ARG A 59 -14.56 13.78 6.70
N LYS A 60 -13.26 13.80 6.99
CA LYS A 60 -12.34 14.81 6.46
C LYS A 60 -12.28 14.80 4.93
N LEU A 61 -12.24 13.62 4.31
CA LEU A 61 -12.26 13.49 2.85
C LEU A 61 -13.60 13.91 2.25
N ALA A 62 -14.70 13.52 2.87
CA ALA A 62 -16.04 13.89 2.41
C ALA A 62 -16.24 15.41 2.41
N GLU A 63 -15.81 16.10 3.47
CA GLU A 63 -15.85 17.56 3.58
C GLU A 63 -14.93 18.26 2.57
N ARG A 64 -13.65 17.85 2.52
CA ARG A 64 -12.63 18.53 1.70
C ARG A 64 -12.78 18.29 0.20
N LEU A 65 -13.24 17.10 -0.18
CA LEU A 65 -13.38 16.71 -1.59
C LEU A 65 -14.84 16.81 -2.07
N THR A 66 -15.78 17.10 -1.17
CA THR A 66 -17.21 17.18 -1.48
C THR A 66 -17.67 15.89 -2.17
N ILE A 67 -17.41 14.76 -1.51
CA ILE A 67 -17.74 13.40 -1.97
C ILE A 67 -18.55 12.71 -0.86
N GLY A 68 -19.53 11.90 -1.25
CA GLY A 68 -20.35 11.14 -0.29
C GLY A 68 -19.50 10.20 0.56
N THR A 69 -19.76 10.18 1.87
CA THR A 69 -19.07 9.33 2.85
C THR A 69 -19.13 7.84 2.50
N SER A 70 -20.25 7.37 1.94
CA SER A 70 -20.40 5.98 1.49
C SER A 70 -19.42 5.59 0.38
N VAL A 71 -19.16 6.51 -0.56
CA VAL A 71 -18.20 6.28 -1.64
C VAL A 71 -16.79 6.21 -1.06
N VAL A 72 -16.42 7.15 -0.19
CA VAL A 72 -15.11 7.18 0.46
C VAL A 72 -14.88 5.91 1.29
N ARG A 73 -15.88 5.49 2.08
CA ARG A 73 -15.76 4.28 2.92
C ARG A 73 -15.54 3.04 2.06
N LYS A 74 -16.33 2.85 1.01
CA LYS A 74 -16.17 1.73 0.07
C LYS A 74 -14.78 1.74 -0.58
N THR A 75 -14.33 2.90 -1.05
CA THR A 75 -12.99 3.06 -1.64
C THR A 75 -11.87 2.75 -0.65
N LEU A 76 -11.99 3.14 0.62
CA LEU A 76 -10.99 2.78 1.65
C LEU A 76 -11.00 1.29 1.98
N GLN A 77 -12.16 0.63 1.97
CA GLN A 77 -12.24 -0.83 2.16
C GLN A 77 -11.56 -1.58 1.01
N GLU A 78 -11.83 -1.18 -0.24
CA GLU A 78 -11.15 -1.73 -1.42
C GLU A 78 -9.64 -1.48 -1.34
N LEU A 79 -9.23 -0.27 -0.97
CA LEU A 79 -7.81 0.07 -0.80
C LEU A 79 -7.12 -0.80 0.25
N THR A 80 -7.78 -1.04 1.39
CA THR A 80 -7.26 -1.93 2.45
C THR A 80 -7.02 -3.33 1.90
N HIS A 81 -7.99 -3.89 1.16
CA HIS A 81 -7.86 -5.22 0.57
C HIS A 81 -6.70 -5.31 -0.44
N GLU A 82 -6.58 -4.32 -1.31
CA GLU A 82 -5.47 -4.25 -2.28
C GLU A 82 -4.09 -4.14 -1.59
N LEU A 83 -4.01 -3.40 -0.48
CA LEU A 83 -2.77 -3.27 0.29
C LEU A 83 -2.43 -4.55 1.06
N GLU A 84 -3.42 -5.31 1.49
CA GLU A 84 -3.22 -6.65 2.08
C GLU A 84 -2.67 -7.63 1.05
N ASN A 85 -3.28 -7.68 -0.13
CA ASN A 85 -2.78 -8.48 -1.26
C ASN A 85 -1.34 -8.07 -1.61
N TYR A 86 -1.07 -6.76 -1.61
CA TYR A 86 0.27 -6.25 -1.86
C TYR A 86 1.29 -6.65 -0.77
N ARG A 87 0.88 -6.73 0.50
CA ARG A 87 1.74 -7.23 1.58
C ARG A 87 2.12 -8.68 1.37
N PHE A 88 1.18 -9.55 0.96
CA PHE A 88 1.48 -10.94 0.65
C PHE A 88 2.53 -11.05 -0.47
N LEU A 89 2.34 -10.29 -1.57
CA LEU A 89 3.31 -10.26 -2.67
C LEU A 89 4.70 -9.76 -2.24
N LEU A 90 4.77 -8.81 -1.32
CA LEU A 90 6.04 -8.34 -0.77
C LEU A 90 6.75 -9.38 0.09
N LEU A 91 6.00 -10.14 0.89
CA LEU A 91 6.54 -11.23 1.70
C LEU A 91 7.09 -12.33 0.79
N ASP A 92 6.34 -12.75 -0.22
CA ASP A 92 6.79 -13.76 -1.20
C ASP A 92 8.09 -13.33 -1.92
N LYS A 93 8.19 -12.04 -2.31
CA LYS A 93 9.41 -11.50 -2.91
C LYS A 93 10.59 -11.52 -1.93
N GLN A 94 10.37 -11.12 -0.67
CA GLN A 94 11.41 -11.17 0.34
C GLN A 94 11.88 -12.60 0.63
N GLU A 95 10.98 -13.59 0.61
CA GLU A 95 11.35 -15.00 0.73
C GLU A 95 12.18 -15.48 -0.46
N GLN A 96 11.82 -15.07 -1.68
CA GLN A 96 12.58 -15.42 -2.90
C GLN A 96 13.97 -14.78 -2.92
N GLU A 97 14.10 -13.52 -2.53
CA GLU A 97 15.39 -12.82 -2.45
C GLU A 97 16.28 -13.33 -1.31
N ASN A 98 15.69 -13.82 -0.22
CA ASN A 98 16.42 -14.44 0.90
C ASN A 98 16.69 -15.93 0.72
N LYS A 99 16.38 -16.53 -0.44
CA LYS A 99 16.82 -17.90 -0.72
C LYS A 99 18.35 -17.92 -0.76
N PRO A 100 19.02 -18.79 0.02
CA PRO A 100 20.47 -18.91 -0.05
C PRO A 100 20.87 -19.24 -1.48
N PHE A 101 21.65 -18.37 -2.09
CA PHE A 101 22.25 -18.60 -3.39
C PHE A 101 23.34 -19.67 -3.21
N TYR A 102 22.97 -20.93 -3.39
CA TYR A 102 23.97 -21.98 -3.53
C TYR A 102 24.64 -21.78 -4.89
N LYS A 103 25.87 -21.25 -4.89
CA LYS A 103 26.76 -21.45 -6.03
C LYS A 103 27.02 -22.96 -6.09
N GLU A 104 26.40 -23.65 -7.03
CA GLU A 104 26.95 -24.94 -7.46
C GLU A 104 28.35 -24.62 -8.01
N LEU A 105 29.38 -25.14 -7.35
CA LEU A 105 30.73 -25.14 -7.89
C LEU A 105 30.63 -25.80 -9.28
N SER A 106 30.77 -25.01 -10.34
CA SER A 106 30.85 -25.57 -11.67
C SER A 106 32.01 -26.55 -11.70
N ALA A 107 31.81 -27.74 -12.26
CA ALA A 107 32.76 -28.86 -12.35
C ALA A 107 34.13 -28.54 -13.02
N SER A 108 34.43 -27.27 -13.26
CA SER A 108 35.68 -26.75 -13.81
C SER A 108 36.79 -26.56 -12.77
N GLU A 109 36.49 -26.61 -11.46
CA GLU A 109 37.50 -26.42 -10.39
C GLU A 109 38.04 -27.73 -9.79
N GLU A 110 37.54 -28.91 -10.19
CA GLU A 110 38.07 -30.22 -9.70
C GLU A 110 39.26 -30.77 -10.50
N LYS A 111 39.78 -30.04 -11.51
CA LYS A 111 40.88 -30.52 -12.37
C LYS A 111 42.28 -30.03 -12.02
N GLU A 112 42.47 -29.32 -10.90
CA GLU A 112 43.78 -28.93 -10.40
C GLU A 112 44.01 -29.41 -8.97
N ALA A 113 43.93 -30.74 -8.76
CA ALA A 113 44.41 -31.43 -7.57
C ALA A 113 45.33 -32.58 -7.95
#